data_AF-A0A3L6J9E8-F1
#
_entry.id   AF-A0A3L6J9E8-F1
#
_cell.length_a   1.000
_cell.length_b   1.000
_cell.length_c   1.000
_cell.angle_alpha   90.00
_cell.angle_beta   90.00
_cell.angle_gamma   90.00
#
_symmetry.space_group_name_H-M   'P 1'
#
loop_
_entity.id
_entity.type
_entity.pdbx_description
1 polymer ?
#
loop_
_entity_poly.entity_id
_entity_poly.type
_entity_poly.pdbx_seq_one_letter_code
_entity_poly.pdbx_strand_id
1 'polypeptide(L)'
;MVNDGTVHLLLRRPALLELARRHDPDLMDYCEQLLSSNDYDEWLTGLTTLSAIGSPDAVDRLILAYAHSLNEDRRTVLSVVAKILTAEHVRPFSIMVREVAVPGEIDVTGWTRVAVSTLEDACKRFGVETVLVGELTHSYNDNSVESISIDGFTSPAPPEK
;
A
#
# COMPACT_ATOMS: atom_id res chain seq x y z
N MET A 1 20.99 20.62 2.70
CA MET A 1 20.47 19.42 2.01
C MET A 1 21.62 18.44 1.85
N VAL A 2 21.48 17.23 2.37
CA VAL A 2 22.49 16.17 2.23
C VAL A 2 22.38 15.61 0.80
N ASN A 3 22.88 16.36 -0.17
CA ASN A 3 23.10 15.90 -1.56
C ASN A 3 24.40 15.11 -1.69
N ASP A 4 24.95 14.65 -0.57
CA ASP A 4 26.25 14.03 -0.57
C ASP A 4 26.10 12.57 -0.99
N GLY A 5 26.33 12.29 -2.28
CA GLY A 5 26.38 10.94 -2.83
C GLY A 5 27.43 10.05 -2.15
N THR A 6 28.27 10.62 -1.28
CA THR A 6 29.27 9.91 -0.46
C THR A 6 28.75 9.42 0.89
N VAL A 7 27.52 9.76 1.31
CA VAL A 7 26.93 9.11 2.49
C VAL A 7 26.77 7.64 2.16
N HIS A 8 27.53 6.80 2.87
CA HIS A 8 27.53 5.35 2.70
C HIS A 8 26.10 4.82 2.56
N LEU A 9 25.87 3.97 1.55
CA LEU A 9 24.59 3.32 1.23
C LEU A 9 23.84 2.82 2.48
N LEU A 10 24.58 2.37 3.51
CA LEU A 10 24.06 1.89 4.79
C LEU A 10 23.27 2.95 5.59
N LEU A 11 23.65 4.22 5.53
CA LEU A 11 22.96 5.31 6.26
C LEU A 11 21.85 5.97 5.44
N ARG A 12 21.86 5.77 4.11
CA ARG A 12 20.89 6.40 3.21
C ARG A 12 19.46 5.97 3.50
N ARG A 13 19.20 4.65 3.55
CA ARG A 13 17.84 4.13 3.80
C ARG A 13 17.27 4.57 5.16
N PRO A 14 17.98 4.41 6.30
CA PRO A 14 17.48 4.90 7.58
C PRO A 14 17.21 6.41 7.60
N ALA A 15 18.06 7.21 6.95
CA ALA A 15 17.86 8.65 6.86
C ALA A 15 16.59 9.00 6.08
N LEU A 16 16.35 8.35 4.93
CA LEU A 16 15.16 8.59 4.11
C LEU A 16 13.88 8.17 4.84
N LEU A 17 13.91 7.06 5.59
CA LEU A 17 12.77 6.64 6.42
C LEU A 17 12.47 7.66 7.52
N GLU A 18 13.50 8.21 8.17
CA GLU A 18 13.31 9.25 9.18
C GLU A 18 12.78 10.56 8.57
N LEU A 19 13.23 10.94 7.38
CA LEU A 19 12.67 12.07 6.64
C LEU A 19 11.20 11.83 6.27
N ALA A 20 10.85 10.62 5.82
CA ALA A 20 9.47 10.24 5.52
C ALA A 20 8.59 10.34 6.77
N ARG A 21 9.06 9.83 7.91
CA ARG A 21 8.38 9.92 9.21
C ARG A 21 8.16 11.37 9.65
N ARG A 22 9.07 12.28 9.30
CA ARG A 22 9.00 13.71 9.60
C ARG A 22 8.19 14.51 8.57
N HIS A 23 7.70 13.87 7.51
CA HIS A 23 7.04 14.52 6.38
C HIS A 23 7.88 15.68 5.81
N ASP A 24 9.17 15.43 5.60
CA ASP A 24 10.05 16.41 4.98
C ASP A 24 9.53 16.79 3.58
N PRO A 25 9.29 18.08 3.31
CA PRO A 25 8.64 18.53 2.08
C PRO A 25 9.50 18.29 0.82
N ASP A 26 10.82 18.23 0.96
CA ASP A 26 11.74 18.08 -0.17
C ASP A 26 11.95 16.59 -0.54
N LEU A 27 11.43 15.68 0.28
CA LEU A 27 11.62 14.24 0.09
C LEU A 27 10.94 13.70 -1.16
N MET A 28 9.78 14.27 -1.53
CA MET A 28 9.04 13.85 -2.73
C MET A 28 9.85 14.13 -4.00
N ASP A 29 10.45 15.32 -4.10
CA ASP A 29 11.30 15.72 -5.23
C ASP A 29 12.58 14.88 -5.30
N TYR A 30 13.14 14.51 -4.15
CA TYR A 30 14.28 13.59 -4.11
C TYR A 30 13.90 12.18 -4.57
N CYS A 31 12.72 11.67 -4.20
CA CYS A 31 12.21 10.40 -4.71
C CYS A 31 12.04 10.43 -6.24
N GLU A 32 11.60 11.54 -6.83
CA GLU A 32 11.49 11.68 -8.30
C GLU A 32 12.86 11.55 -9.00
N GLN A 33 13.91 12.11 -8.40
CA GLN A 33 15.28 11.94 -8.89
C GLN A 33 15.72 10.48 -8.82
N LEU A 34 15.43 9.80 -7.71
CA LEU A 34 15.75 8.37 -7.53
C LEU A 34 15.00 7.49 -8.54
N LEU A 35 13.72 7.75 -8.79
CA LEU A 35 12.93 7.01 -9.77
C LEU A 35 13.38 7.22 -11.22
N SER A 36 14.08 8.32 -11.48
CA SER A 36 14.66 8.64 -12.79
C SER A 36 16.08 8.07 -12.96
N SER A 37 16.65 7.46 -11.91
CA SER A 37 17.99 6.87 -11.97
C SER A 37 17.99 5.56 -12.76
N ASN A 38 19.07 5.33 -13.50
CA ASN A 38 19.33 4.04 -14.15
C ASN A 38 19.95 3.02 -13.18
N ASP A 39 20.35 3.45 -11.98
CA ASP A 39 20.83 2.56 -10.93
C ASP A 39 19.63 1.89 -10.24
N TYR A 40 19.61 0.56 -10.27
CA TYR A 40 18.50 -0.23 -9.73
C TYR A 40 18.34 -0.04 -8.21
N ASP A 41 19.43 0.11 -7.47
CA ASP A 41 19.38 0.30 -6.01
C ASP A 41 18.83 1.69 -5.65
N GLU A 42 19.18 2.71 -6.42
CA GLU A 42 18.60 4.05 -6.29
C GLU A 42 17.11 4.06 -6.63
N TRP A 43 16.73 3.45 -7.76
CA TRP A 43 15.33 3.32 -8.17
C TRP A 43 14.49 2.59 -7.10
N LEU A 44 14.98 1.45 -6.61
CA LEU A 44 14.32 0.69 -5.55
C LEU A 44 14.25 1.49 -4.24
N THR A 45 15.27 2.29 -3.94
CA THR A 45 15.26 3.20 -2.79
C THR A 45 14.18 4.27 -2.96
N GLY A 46 13.97 4.81 -4.16
CA GLY A 46 12.88 5.73 -4.47
C GLY A 46 11.50 5.10 -4.21
N LEU A 47 11.26 3.90 -4.73
CA LEU A 47 10.01 3.17 -4.52
C LEU A 47 9.73 2.91 -3.04
N THR A 48 10.72 2.39 -2.31
CA THR A 48 10.57 2.07 -0.88
C THR A 48 10.37 3.31 -0.03
N THR A 49 11.02 4.43 -0.38
CA THR A 49 10.84 5.71 0.32
C THR A 49 9.45 6.28 0.07
N LEU A 50 8.95 6.27 -1.17
CA LEU A 50 7.56 6.66 -1.47
C LEU A 50 6.53 5.79 -0.72
N SER A 51 6.78 4.49 -0.62
CA SER A 51 5.98 3.58 0.19
C SER A 51 5.98 3.98 1.66
N ALA A 52 7.13 4.39 2.21
CA ALA A 52 7.22 4.83 3.60
C ALA A 52 6.49 6.18 3.84
N ILE A 53 6.44 7.06 2.84
CA ILE A 53 5.71 8.33 2.91
C ILE A 53 4.20 8.08 2.99
N GLY A 54 3.69 7.15 2.18
CA GLY A 54 2.30 6.66 2.29
C GLY A 54 1.21 7.70 2.06
N SER A 55 1.52 8.85 1.47
CA SER A 55 0.54 9.88 1.11
C SER A 55 -0.17 9.54 -0.21
N PRO A 56 -1.38 10.08 -0.47
CA PRO A 56 -2.03 9.98 -1.77
C PRO A 56 -1.10 10.35 -2.95
N ASP A 57 -0.40 11.49 -2.83
CA ASP A 57 0.56 11.95 -3.82
C ASP A 57 1.74 10.99 -4.04
N ALA A 58 2.11 10.19 -3.03
CA ALA A 58 3.13 9.15 -3.19
C ALA A 58 2.59 7.95 -3.98
N VAL A 59 1.32 7.58 -3.77
CA VAL A 59 0.65 6.55 -4.57
C VAL A 59 0.56 6.97 -6.03
N ASP A 60 0.18 8.22 -6.31
CA ASP A 60 0.14 8.76 -7.68
C ASP A 60 1.50 8.64 -8.39
N ARG A 61 2.59 9.01 -7.71
CA ARG A 61 3.95 8.88 -8.25
C ARG A 61 4.36 7.43 -8.49
N LEU A 62 3.96 6.50 -7.62
CA LEU A 62 4.21 5.07 -7.82
C LEU A 62 3.39 4.52 -9.00
N ILE A 63 2.15 4.99 -9.21
CA ILE A 63 1.34 4.62 -10.38
C ILE A 63 2.01 5.12 -11.68
N LEU A 64 2.57 6.34 -11.67
CA LEU A 64 3.36 6.85 -12.80
C LEU A 64 4.63 6.00 -13.01
N ALA A 65 5.33 5.64 -11.95
CA ALA A 65 6.49 4.75 -12.03
C ALA A 65 6.13 3.39 -12.65
N TYR A 66 4.96 2.84 -12.32
CA TYR A 66 4.47 1.60 -12.94
C TYR A 66 4.26 1.76 -14.45
N ALA A 67 3.64 2.88 -14.87
CA ALA A 67 3.39 3.15 -16.28
C ALA A 67 4.69 3.27 -17.11
N HIS A 68 5.76 3.76 -16.50
CA HIS A 68 7.09 3.85 -17.11
C HIS A 68 7.92 2.56 -17.03
N SER A 69 7.50 1.60 -16.19
CA SER A 69 8.25 0.36 -15.94
C SER A 69 8.03 -0.69 -17.03
N LEU A 70 9.06 -1.53 -17.22
CA LEU A 70 9.00 -2.72 -18.07
C LEU A 70 8.51 -3.95 -17.29
N ASN A 71 8.24 -5.06 -17.99
CA ASN A 71 7.45 -6.20 -17.48
C ASN A 71 7.91 -6.76 -16.11
N GLU A 72 9.21 -6.89 -15.87
CA GLU A 72 9.72 -7.42 -14.59
C GLU A 72 9.57 -6.40 -13.45
N ASP A 73 9.89 -5.14 -13.73
CA ASP A 73 9.79 -4.03 -12.77
C ASP A 73 8.35 -3.70 -12.40
N ARG A 74 7.40 -3.88 -13.32
CA ARG A 74 5.95 -3.67 -13.07
C ARG A 74 5.44 -4.47 -11.89
N ARG A 75 5.90 -5.71 -11.71
CA ARG A 75 5.50 -6.54 -10.55
C ARG A 75 6.02 -5.95 -9.23
N THR A 76 7.26 -5.46 -9.24
CA THR A 76 7.87 -4.78 -8.09
C THR A 76 7.08 -3.53 -7.73
N VAL A 77 6.82 -2.65 -8.70
CA VAL A 77 6.07 -1.40 -8.45
C VAL A 77 4.64 -1.69 -8.01
N LEU A 78 3.96 -2.66 -8.62
CA LEU A 78 2.63 -3.09 -8.21
C LEU A 78 2.59 -3.51 -6.74
N SER A 79 3.55 -4.33 -6.30
CA SER A 79 3.66 -4.78 -4.91
C SER A 79 3.90 -3.60 -3.95
N VAL A 80 4.68 -2.60 -4.37
CA VAL A 80 4.91 -1.38 -3.59
C VAL A 80 3.65 -0.52 -3.48
N VAL A 81 2.91 -0.32 -4.58
CA VAL A 81 1.62 0.39 -4.57
C VAL A 81 0.62 -0.33 -3.68
N ALA A 82 0.55 -1.66 -3.76
CA ALA A 82 -0.39 -2.47 -2.98
C ALA A 82 -0.21 -2.34 -1.46
N LYS A 83 1.00 -2.04 -0.98
CA LYS A 83 1.31 -1.84 0.45
C LYS A 83 0.74 -0.55 1.03
N ILE A 84 0.51 0.46 0.19
CA ILE A 84 -0.02 1.76 0.61
C ILE A 84 -1.28 2.19 -0.14
N LEU A 85 -1.95 1.23 -0.79
CA LEU A 85 -3.12 1.52 -1.60
C LEU A 85 -4.26 2.10 -0.75
N THR A 86 -4.71 3.29 -1.13
CA THR A 86 -5.88 3.97 -0.56
C THR A 86 -7.11 3.74 -1.44
N ALA A 87 -8.31 3.98 -0.87
CA ALA A 87 -9.57 3.78 -1.58
C ALA A 87 -9.71 4.63 -2.86
N GLU A 88 -9.11 5.83 -2.89
CA GLU A 88 -9.15 6.72 -4.05
C GLU A 88 -8.39 6.16 -5.28
N HIS A 89 -7.38 5.30 -5.03
CA HIS A 89 -6.51 4.73 -6.06
C HIS A 89 -6.92 3.31 -6.48
N VAL A 90 -8.05 2.78 -6.01
CA VAL A 90 -8.54 1.44 -6.38
C VAL A 90 -8.73 1.29 -7.89
N ARG A 91 -9.26 2.32 -8.55
CA ARG A 91 -9.50 2.28 -10.00
C ARG A 91 -8.19 2.15 -10.81
N PRO A 92 -7.17 3.03 -10.63
CA PRO A 92 -5.90 2.84 -11.32
C PRO A 92 -5.21 1.53 -10.93
N PHE A 93 -5.23 1.14 -9.65
CA PHE A 93 -4.66 -0.13 -9.20
C PHE A 93 -5.32 -1.35 -9.87
N SER A 94 -6.64 -1.35 -10.03
CA SER A 94 -7.37 -2.41 -10.75
C SER A 94 -6.92 -2.54 -12.20
N ILE A 95 -6.51 -1.44 -12.85
CA ILE A 95 -5.96 -1.48 -14.22
C ILE A 95 -4.59 -2.15 -14.20
N MET A 96 -3.72 -1.76 -13.28
CA MET A 96 -2.38 -2.37 -13.12
C MET A 96 -2.48 -3.88 -12.88
N VAL A 97 -3.35 -4.30 -11.97
CA VAL A 97 -3.57 -5.71 -11.65
C VAL A 97 -3.98 -6.52 -12.90
N ARG A 98 -4.83 -5.98 -13.78
CA ARG A 98 -5.27 -6.70 -14.99
C ARG A 98 -4.13 -7.06 -15.92
N GLU A 99 -3.06 -6.28 -15.95
CA GLU A 99 -1.89 -6.58 -16.79
C GLU A 99 -1.05 -7.72 -16.22
N VAL A 100 -1.17 -8.00 -14.92
CA VAL A 100 -0.40 -9.05 -14.23
C VAL A 100 -1.23 -10.25 -13.79
N ALA A 101 -2.56 -10.17 -13.91
CA ALA A 101 -3.51 -11.19 -13.48
C ALA A 101 -3.43 -12.42 -14.40
N VAL A 102 -2.41 -13.24 -14.17
CA VAL A 102 -2.19 -14.54 -14.80
C VAL A 102 -2.20 -15.64 -13.73
N PRO A 103 -2.60 -16.88 -14.06
CA PRO A 103 -2.48 -17.99 -13.13
C PRO A 103 -1.04 -18.16 -12.63
N GLY A 104 -0.88 -18.26 -11.31
CA GLY A 104 0.42 -18.40 -10.67
C GLY A 104 0.38 -18.01 -9.20
N GLU A 105 1.56 -17.94 -8.59
CA GLU A 105 1.75 -17.51 -7.21
C GLU A 105 2.14 -16.04 -7.17
N ILE A 106 1.54 -15.30 -6.23
CA ILE A 106 1.87 -13.91 -5.95
C ILE A 106 2.01 -13.71 -4.45
N ASP A 107 3.15 -13.14 -4.05
CA ASP A 107 3.37 -12.76 -2.66
C ASP A 107 2.64 -11.45 -2.37
N VAL A 108 1.59 -11.54 -1.56
CA VAL A 108 0.77 -10.41 -1.11
C VAL A 108 1.15 -9.94 0.31
N THR A 109 2.31 -10.37 0.83
CA THR A 109 2.74 -10.01 2.18
C THR A 109 2.86 -8.49 2.33
N GLY A 110 2.15 -7.96 3.34
CA GLY A 110 2.10 -6.53 3.64
C GLY A 110 1.21 -5.70 2.72
N TRP A 111 0.48 -6.32 1.78
CA TRP A 111 -0.50 -5.60 0.98
C TRP A 111 -1.68 -5.14 1.84
N THR A 112 -2.28 -4.01 1.48
CA THR A 112 -3.52 -3.58 2.13
C THR A 112 -4.66 -4.53 1.78
N ARG A 113 -5.65 -4.64 2.66
CA ARG A 113 -6.88 -5.43 2.38
C ARG A 113 -7.55 -4.98 1.09
N VAL A 114 -7.56 -3.68 0.84
CA VAL A 114 -8.12 -3.09 -0.38
C VAL A 114 -7.39 -3.62 -1.63
N ALA A 115 -6.05 -3.71 -1.58
CA ALA A 115 -5.27 -4.25 -2.69
C ALA A 115 -5.55 -5.75 -2.92
N VAL A 116 -5.61 -6.54 -1.84
CA VAL A 116 -5.93 -7.98 -1.91
C VAL A 116 -7.33 -8.20 -2.49
N SER A 117 -8.35 -7.53 -1.97
CA SER A 117 -9.71 -7.66 -2.52
C SER A 117 -9.81 -7.19 -3.97
N THR A 118 -9.06 -6.14 -4.35
CA THR A 118 -9.02 -5.69 -5.75
C THR A 118 -8.37 -6.73 -6.67
N LEU A 119 -7.34 -7.44 -6.17
CA LEU A 119 -6.72 -8.55 -6.88
C LEU A 119 -7.67 -9.73 -7.05
N GLU A 120 -8.34 -10.15 -5.98
CA GLU A 120 -9.33 -11.24 -6.00
C GLU A 120 -10.46 -10.94 -6.98
N ASP A 121 -11.00 -9.71 -6.95
CA ASP A 121 -12.04 -9.25 -7.86
C ASP A 121 -11.58 -9.23 -9.32
N ALA A 122 -10.33 -8.84 -9.58
CA ALA A 122 -9.77 -8.85 -10.92
C ALA A 122 -9.61 -10.30 -11.43
N CYS A 123 -9.00 -11.18 -10.64
CA CYS A 123 -8.82 -12.59 -10.97
C CYS A 123 -10.16 -13.29 -11.24
N LYS A 124 -11.16 -13.07 -10.40
CA LYS A 124 -12.52 -13.62 -10.58
C LYS A 124 -13.14 -13.21 -11.91
N ARG A 125 -12.94 -11.97 -12.37
CA ARG A 125 -13.44 -11.49 -13.67
C ARG A 125 -12.76 -12.17 -14.85
N PHE A 126 -11.52 -12.64 -14.69
CA PHE A 126 -10.81 -13.45 -15.68
C PHE A 126 -11.07 -14.95 -15.54
N GLY A 127 -11.93 -15.36 -14.61
CA GLY A 127 -12.20 -16.78 -14.34
C GLY A 127 -11.04 -17.48 -13.63
N VAL A 128 -10.15 -16.73 -12.98
CA VAL A 128 -9.05 -17.26 -12.16
C VAL A 128 -9.54 -17.38 -10.72
N GLU A 129 -9.56 -18.61 -10.21
CA GLU A 129 -9.82 -18.88 -8.80
C GLU A 129 -8.59 -18.49 -7.97
N THR A 130 -8.82 -17.81 -6.85
CA THR A 130 -7.76 -17.36 -5.95
C THR A 130 -7.83 -18.16 -4.65
N VAL A 131 -6.67 -18.64 -4.21
CA VAL A 131 -6.52 -19.36 -2.94
C VAL A 131 -5.49 -18.61 -2.12
N LEU A 132 -5.92 -18.01 -1.02
CA LEU A 132 -5.02 -17.37 -0.07
C LEU A 132 -4.39 -18.45 0.82
N VAL A 133 -3.06 -18.50 0.87
CA VAL A 133 -2.30 -19.41 1.73
C VAL A 133 -1.62 -18.59 2.82
N GLY A 134 -2.08 -18.75 4.08
CA GLY A 134 -1.55 -18.03 5.25
C GLY A 134 -2.52 -17.00 5.84
N GLU A 135 -2.04 -16.25 6.84
CA GLU A 135 -2.81 -15.18 7.50
C GLU A 135 -2.35 -13.79 7.01
N LEU A 136 -3.31 -12.91 6.68
CA LEU A 136 -3.02 -11.50 6.40
C LEU A 136 -2.72 -10.79 7.73
N THR A 137 -1.47 -10.40 7.95
CA THR A 137 -1.07 -9.69 9.17
C THR A 137 -1.81 -8.34 9.28
N HIS A 138 -2.53 -8.14 10.38
CA HIS A 138 -3.29 -6.94 10.69
C HIS A 138 -2.40 -5.70 10.82
N SER A 139 -2.60 -4.67 9.97
CA SER A 139 -2.26 -3.30 10.31
C SER A 139 -3.51 -2.58 10.83
N TYR A 140 -3.38 -1.96 11.99
CA TYR A 140 -4.45 -1.43 12.83
C TYR A 140 -5.36 -0.40 12.13
N ASN A 141 -6.66 -0.71 12.10
CA ASN A 141 -7.76 0.24 12.29
C ASN A 141 -9.03 -0.56 12.56
N ASP A 142 -9.12 -1.14 13.75
CA ASP A 142 -10.35 -1.74 14.26
C ASP A 142 -10.98 -0.74 15.24
N ASN A 143 -11.84 0.14 14.73
CA ASN A 143 -12.84 0.79 15.56
C ASN A 143 -13.93 -0.24 15.85
N SER A 144 -13.62 -1.19 16.73
CA SER A 144 -14.62 -2.06 17.33
C SER A 144 -15.41 -1.20 18.33
N VAL A 145 -16.58 -0.73 17.90
CA VAL A 145 -17.61 -0.31 18.85
C VAL A 145 -18.09 -1.59 19.51
N GLU A 146 -17.55 -1.92 20.68
CA GLU A 146 -18.16 -2.91 21.56
C GLU A 146 -19.55 -2.40 21.94
N SER A 147 -20.59 -2.95 21.30
CA SER A 147 -21.95 -2.83 21.79
C SER A 147 -22.07 -3.61 23.08
N ILE A 148 -21.91 -2.92 24.21
CA ILE A 148 -22.30 -3.40 25.53
C ILE A 148 -23.82 -3.57 25.51
N SER A 149 -24.27 -4.83 25.47
CA SER A 149 -25.64 -5.21 25.81
C SER A 149 -25.85 -4.98 27.30
N ILE A 150 -26.55 -3.91 27.66
CA ILE A 150 -27.07 -3.74 29.02
C ILE A 150 -28.37 -4.53 29.11
N ASP A 151 -28.27 -5.80 29.51
CA ASP A 151 -29.41 -6.56 30.00
C ASP A 151 -29.77 -6.08 31.41
N GLY A 152 -31.02 -5.68 31.61
CA GLY A 152 -31.63 -5.61 32.93
C GLY A 152 -32.16 -4.23 33.32
N PHE A 153 -33.35 -3.87 32.83
CA PHE A 153 -34.28 -3.07 33.62
C PHE A 153 -35.72 -3.57 33.43
N THR A 154 -36.23 -4.17 34.50
CA THR A 154 -37.57 -4.71 34.65
C THR A 154 -38.62 -3.59 34.56
N SER A 155 -39.69 -3.87 33.81
CA SER A 155 -40.90 -3.04 33.71
C SER A 155 -41.65 -2.94 35.05
N PRO A 156 -42.32 -1.81 35.33
CA PRO A 156 -43.56 -1.82 36.09
C PRO A 156 -44.77 -1.47 35.21
N ALA A 157 -45.86 -2.21 35.44
CA ALA A 157 -47.14 -2.14 34.75
C ALA A 157 -47.87 -0.78 34.89
N PRO A 158 -48.79 -0.43 33.97
CA PRO A 158 -49.65 0.74 34.12
C PRO A 158 -50.80 0.48 35.11
N PRO A 159 -51.28 1.48 35.85
CA PRO A 159 -52.46 1.34 36.70
C PRO A 159 -53.74 1.44 35.88
N GLU A 160 -54.65 0.49 36.12
CA GLU A 160 -56.04 0.52 35.65
C GLU A 160 -56.83 1.68 36.30
N LYS A 161 -57.56 2.43 35.48
CA LYS A 161 -58.83 3.09 35.84
C LYS A 161 -59.74 3.12 34.63
#